data_AF-A0A7X7G718-F1
#
_entry.id   AF-A0A7X7G718-F1
#
_cell.length_a   1.000
_cell.length_b   1.000
_cell.length_c   1.000
_cell.angle_alpha   90.00
_cell.angle_beta   90.00
_cell.angle_gamma   90.00
#
_symmetry.space_group_name_H-M   'P 1'
#
loop_
_entity.id
_entity.type
_entity.pdbx_description
1 polymer ?
#
loop_
_entity_poly.entity_id
_entity_poly.type
_entity_poly.pdbx_seq_one_letter_code
_entity_poly.pdbx_strand_id
1 'polypeptide(L)'
;MAPVDMLGLVAGAWGVAMAVSPALQIRRMLRTRSAEDVSLGYFGVLLPGFVLWIAYGAARGDLALVVPNTVATCVTLTTVLVAVRLRSARERLAPEG
;
A
#
# COMPACT_ATOMS: atom_id res chain seq x y z
N MET A 1 -20.28 20.01 15.87
CA MET A 1 -19.59 19.36 14.74
C MET A 1 -20.64 18.65 13.92
N ALA A 2 -20.71 18.85 12.60
CA ALA A 2 -21.70 18.16 11.79
C ALA A 2 -21.31 16.66 11.69
N PRO A 3 -22.28 15.74 11.52
CA PRO A 3 -21.98 14.31 11.38
C PRO A 3 -20.94 14.02 10.29
N VAL A 4 -20.96 14.79 9.19
CA VAL A 4 -20.00 14.67 8.08
C VAL A 4 -18.57 15.01 8.48
N ASP A 5 -18.36 15.99 9.37
CA ASP A 5 -17.01 16.38 9.82
C ASP A 5 -16.41 15.28 10.70
N MET A 6 -17.22 14.70 11.59
CA MET A 6 -16.80 13.61 12.47
C MET A 6 -16.51 12.34 11.67
N LEU A 7 -17.34 12.03 10.67
CA LEU A 7 -17.09 10.92 9.75
C LEU A 7 -15.81 11.13 8.95
N GLY A 8 -15.58 12.33 8.43
CA GLY A 8 -14.35 12.66 7.69
C GLY A 8 -13.08 12.46 8.54
N LEU A 9 -13.12 12.91 9.81
CA LEU A 9 -12.01 12.72 10.74
C LEU A 9 -11.73 11.24 11.03
N VAL A 10 -12.76 10.48 11.40
CA VAL A 10 -12.63 9.07 11.76
C VAL A 10 -12.23 8.23 10.53
N ALA A 11 -12.86 8.49 9.38
CA ALA A 11 -12.54 7.80 8.13
C ALA A 11 -11.12 8.12 7.66
N GLY A 12 -10.69 9.38 7.74
CA GLY A 12 -9.32 9.78 7.41
C GLY A 12 -8.29 9.11 8.31
N ALA A 13 -8.50 9.14 9.62
CA ALA A 13 -7.62 8.49 10.59
C ALA A 13 -7.52 6.97 10.35
N TRP A 14 -8.67 6.31 10.14
CA TRP A 14 -8.70 4.88 9.84
C TRP A 14 -8.08 4.57 8.47
N GLY A 15 -8.28 5.45 7.49
CA GLY A 15 -7.64 5.41 6.17
C GLY A 15 -6.12 5.35 6.28
N VAL A 16 -5.52 6.17 7.14
CA VAL A 16 -4.06 6.17 7.37
C VAL A 16 -3.62 4.86 8.05
N ALA A 17 -4.37 4.37 9.04
CA ALA A 17 -4.06 3.09 9.68
C ALA A 17 -4.09 1.92 8.67
N MET A 18 -5.11 1.87 7.81
CA MET A 18 -5.21 0.89 6.72
C MET A 18 -4.07 1.04 5.72
N ALA A 19 -3.72 2.27 5.33
CA ALA A 19 -2.62 2.57 4.42
C ALA A 19 -1.25 2.09 4.92
N VAL A 20 -1.03 2.10 6.23
CA VAL A 20 0.22 1.65 6.87
C VAL A 20 0.25 0.14 7.08
N SER A 21 -0.90 -0.54 7.10
CA SER A 21 -0.99 -1.98 7.36
C SER A 21 -0.11 -2.89 6.48
N PRO A 22 0.18 -2.61 5.18
CA PRO A 22 1.10 -3.43 4.40
C PRO A 22 2.54 -3.43 4.93
N ALA A 23 2.92 -2.49 5.81
CA ALA A 23 4.18 -2.57 6.53
C ALA A 23 4.31 -3.85 7.38
N LEU A 24 3.21 -4.42 7.86
CA LEU A 24 3.20 -5.72 8.53
C LEU A 24 3.56 -6.85 7.56
N GLN A 25 3.08 -6.75 6.32
CA GLN A 25 3.44 -7.68 5.24
C GLN A 25 4.93 -7.56 4.88
N ILE A 26 5.45 -6.33 4.78
CA ILE A 26 6.89 -6.07 4.59
C ILE A 26 7.69 -6.75 5.71
N ARG A 27 7.32 -6.50 6.97
CA ARG A 27 8.01 -7.11 8.12
C ARG A 27 7.99 -8.63 8.06
N ARG A 28 6.85 -9.23 7.68
CA ARG A 28 6.73 -10.69 7.51
C ARG A 28 7.68 -11.19 6.42
N MET A 29 7.66 -10.58 5.23
CA MET A 29 8.51 -10.96 4.10
C MET A 29 10.00 -10.88 4.43
N LEU A 30 10.42 -9.81 5.11
CA LEU A 30 11.82 -9.64 5.53
C LEU A 30 12.24 -10.70 6.57
N ARG A 31 11.35 -11.06 7.50
CA ARG A 31 11.61 -12.09 8.51
C ARG A 31 11.70 -13.48 7.90
N THR A 32 10.79 -13.82 6.99
CA THR A 32 10.75 -15.15 6.35
C THR A 32 11.69 -15.25 5.15
N ARG A 33 12.29 -14.13 4.71
CA ARG A 33 13.09 -14.01 3.48
C ARG A 33 12.39 -14.59 2.24
N SER A 34 11.07 -14.56 2.22
CA SER A 34 10.27 -15.05 1.09
C SER A 34 9.09 -14.13 0.83
N ALA A 35 8.77 -13.95 -0.45
CA ALA A 35 7.64 -13.19 -0.97
C ALA A 35 6.79 -14.02 -1.93
N GLU A 36 6.83 -15.36 -1.83
CA GLU A 36 6.09 -16.28 -2.71
C GLU A 36 4.58 -16.11 -2.56
N ASP A 37 4.08 -16.01 -1.33
CA ASP A 37 2.65 -15.87 -1.03
C ASP A 37 2.06 -14.48 -1.36
N VAL A 38 2.88 -13.56 -1.90
CA VAL A 38 2.49 -12.17 -2.13
C VAL A 38 2.03 -11.97 -3.56
N SER A 39 0.76 -11.62 -3.77
CA SER A 39 0.25 -11.35 -5.11
C SER A 39 0.70 -9.98 -5.63
N LEU A 40 1.57 -9.97 -6.65
CA LEU A 40 1.93 -8.72 -7.34
C LEU A 40 0.77 -8.16 -8.17
N GLY A 41 -0.10 -9.03 -8.71
CA GLY A 41 -1.30 -8.62 -9.45
C GLY A 41 -2.29 -7.85 -8.58
N TYR A 42 -2.43 -8.24 -7.29
CA TYR A 42 -3.23 -7.50 -6.32
C TYR A 42 -2.76 -6.04 -6.18
N PHE A 43 -1.45 -5.81 -6.07
CA PHE A 43 -0.90 -4.44 -6.02
C PHE A 43 -1.02 -3.70 -7.36
N GLY A 44 -1.01 -4.42 -8.48
CA GLY A 44 -1.25 -3.85 -9.81
C GLY A 44 -2.64 -3.22 -9.96
N VAL A 45 -3.64 -3.69 -9.22
CA VAL A 45 -4.98 -3.08 -9.18
C VAL A 45 -5.05 -1.94 -8.16
N LEU A 46 -4.46 -2.11 -6.98
CA LEU A 46 -4.52 -1.11 -5.92
C LEU A 46 -3.82 0.20 -6.29
N LEU A 47 -2.64 0.14 -6.91
CA LEU A 47 -1.85 1.35 -7.20
C LEU A 47 -2.60 2.35 -8.10
N PRO A 48 -3.16 1.95 -9.26
CA PRO A 48 -4.02 2.83 -10.04
C PRO A 48 -5.24 3.33 -9.25
N GLY A 49 -5.85 2.47 -8.44
CA GLY A 49 -6.97 2.84 -7.57
C GLY A 49 -6.63 3.97 -6.60
N PHE A 50 -5.48 3.91 -5.93
CA PHE A 50 -5.04 4.97 -5.02
C PHE A 50 -4.76 6.28 -5.77
N VAL A 51 -4.14 6.22 -6.95
CA VAL A 51 -3.91 7.41 -7.79
C VAL A 51 -5.23 8.07 -8.18
N LEU A 52 -6.23 7.27 -8.56
CA LEU A 52 -7.58 7.78 -8.86
C LEU A 52 -8.23 8.44 -7.64
N TRP A 53 -8.14 7.83 -6.46
CA TRP A 53 -8.67 8.41 -5.22
C TRP A 53 -7.95 9.71 -4.81
N ILE A 54 -6.64 9.80 -5.01
CA ILE A 54 -5.87 11.04 -4.79
C ILE A 54 -6.36 12.12 -5.75
N ALA A 55 -6.47 11.82 -7.04
CA ALA A 55 -6.94 12.78 -8.04
C ALA A 55 -8.36 13.26 -7.74
N TYR A 56 -9.26 12.35 -7.36
CA TYR A 56 -10.63 12.66 -6.98
C TYR A 56 -10.70 13.52 -5.71
N GLY A 57 -9.95 13.16 -4.66
CA GLY A 57 -9.87 13.93 -3.44
C GLY A 57 -9.32 15.33 -3.68
N ALA A 58 -8.27 15.46 -4.50
CA ALA A 58 -7.69 16.75 -4.86
C ALA A 58 -8.68 17.63 -5.64
N ALA A 59 -9.42 17.06 -6.60
CA ALA A 59 -10.46 17.77 -7.36
C ALA A 59 -11.61 18.26 -6.45
N ARG A 60 -11.83 17.60 -5.30
CA ARG A 60 -12.84 18.00 -4.30
C ARG A 60 -12.29 18.88 -3.17
N GLY A 61 -10.98 19.08 -3.07
CA GLY A 61 -10.35 19.70 -1.91
C GLY A 61 -10.47 18.88 -0.62
N ASP A 62 -10.67 17.55 -0.73
CA ASP A 62 -10.90 16.65 0.41
C ASP A 62 -9.61 15.96 0.85
N LEU A 63 -8.98 16.50 1.90
CA LEU A 63 -7.75 15.94 2.47
C LEU A 63 -7.95 14.56 3.12
N ALA A 64 -9.18 14.22 3.56
CA ALA A 64 -9.46 12.92 4.15
C ALA A 64 -9.39 11.79 3.12
N LEU A 65 -9.48 12.11 1.82
CA LEU A 65 -9.22 11.17 0.72
C LEU A 65 -7.77 11.23 0.24
N VAL A 66 -7.20 12.43 0.11
CA VAL A 66 -5.84 12.61 -0.45
C VAL A 66 -4.77 11.98 0.45
N VAL A 67 -4.79 12.30 1.75
CA VAL A 67 -3.74 11.90 2.69
C VAL A 67 -3.61 10.37 2.80
N PRO A 68 -4.65 9.61 3.15
CA PRO A 68 -4.51 8.16 3.32
C PRO A 68 -4.13 7.45 2.03
N ASN A 69 -4.66 7.85 0.87
CA ASN A 69 -4.32 7.21 -0.41
C ASN A 69 -2.89 7.52 -0.84
N THR A 70 -2.37 8.70 -0.52
CA THR A 70 -0.95 9.04 -0.74
C THR A 70 -0.04 8.11 0.09
N VAL A 71 -0.34 7.96 1.38
CA VAL A 71 0.39 7.04 2.27
C VAL A 71 0.29 5.61 1.74
N ALA A 72 -0.91 5.17 1.34
CA ALA A 72 -1.15 3.82 0.84
C ALA A 72 -0.34 3.53 -0.43
N THR A 73 -0.22 4.53 -1.31
CA THR A 73 0.61 4.45 -2.52
C THR A 73 2.07 4.22 -2.17
N CYS A 74 2.65 5.03 -1.27
CA CYS A 74 4.06 4.90 -0.86
C CYS A 74 4.35 3.56 -0.19
N VAL A 75 3.50 3.13 0.74
CA VAL A 75 3.69 1.87 1.48
C VAL A 75 3.50 0.67 0.56
N THR A 76 2.52 0.71 -0.35
CA THR A 76 2.30 -0.35 -1.35
C THR A 76 3.45 -0.45 -2.33
N LEU A 77 3.96 0.66 -2.85
CA LEU A 77 5.16 0.66 -3.69
C LEU A 77 6.35 0.04 -2.97
N THR A 78 6.56 0.41 -1.71
CA THR A 78 7.63 -0.19 -0.88
C THR A 78 7.43 -1.70 -0.72
N THR A 79 6.18 -2.14 -0.51
CA THR A 79 5.83 -3.56 -0.39
C THR A 79 6.16 -4.33 -1.67
N VAL A 80 5.78 -3.79 -2.83
CA VAL A 80 6.10 -4.36 -4.15
C VAL A 80 7.61 -4.43 -4.36
N LEU A 81 8.35 -3.35 -4.06
CA LEU A 81 9.80 -3.31 -4.22
C LEU A 81 10.51 -4.36 -3.35
N VAL A 82 10.07 -4.56 -2.11
CA VAL A 82 10.61 -5.60 -1.23
C VAL A 82 10.29 -7.00 -1.77
N ALA A 83 9.04 -7.22 -2.20
CA ALA A 83 8.61 -8.50 -2.74
C ALA A 83 9.42 -8.89 -3.99
N VAL A 84 9.60 -7.96 -4.93
CA VAL A 84 10.39 -8.17 -6.16
C VAL A 84 11.86 -8.44 -5.82
N ARG A 85 12.48 -7.67 -4.91
CA ARG A 85 13.88 -7.90 -4.51
C ARG A 85 14.11 -9.28 -3.91
N LEU A 86 13.19 -9.75 -3.05
CA LEU A 86 13.31 -11.08 -2.44
C LEU A 86 13.16 -12.20 -3.48
N ARG A 87 12.27 -12.04 -4.46
CA ARG A 87 12.11 -13.01 -5.56
C ARG A 87 13.36 -13.08 -6.44
N SER A 88 13.88 -11.92 -6.87
CA SER A 88 15.10 -11.87 -7.67
C SER A 88 16.34 -12.38 -6.93
N ALA A 89 16.42 -12.19 -5.61
CA ALA A 89 17.52 -12.74 -4.81
C ALA A 89 17.47 -14.29 -4.76
N ARG A 90 16.26 -14.87 -4.64
CA ARG A 90 16.06 -16.32 -4.69
C ARG A 90 16.45 -16.90 -6.05
N GLU A 91 16.02 -16.28 -7.14
CA GLU A 91 16.35 -16.72 -8.51
C GLU A 91 17.87 -16.76 -8.75
N ARG A 92 18.61 -15.76 -8.24
CA ARG A 92 20.09 -15.72 -8.35
C ARG A 92 20.80 -16.83 -7.56
N LEU A 93 20.21 -17.29 -6.46
CA LEU A 93 20.77 -18.33 -5.59
C LEU A 93 20.38 -19.75 -6.02
N ALA A 94 19.43 -19.87 -6.94
CA ALA A 94 19.10 -21.10 -7.63
C ALA A 94 19.62 -21.03 -9.09
N PRO A 95 20.94 -20.86 -9.34
CA PRO A 95 21.45 -21.00 -10.69
C PRO A 95 21.12 -22.42 -11.16
N GLU A 96 20.45 -22.49 -12.31
CA GLU A 96 19.97 -23.66 -13.03
C GLU A 96 20.88 -24.89 -12.82
N GLY A 97 20.27 -26.00 -12.38
CA GLY A 97 20.87 -27.33 -12.46
C GLY A 97 20.81 -27.87 -13.88
#